data_AF-A0A162RWD2-F1
#
_entry.id   AF-A0A162RWD2-F1
#
_cell.length_a   1.000
_cell.length_b   1.000
_cell.length_c   1.000
_cell.angle_alpha   90.00
_cell.angle_beta   90.00
_cell.angle_gamma   90.00
#
_symmetry.space_group_name_H-M   'P 1'
#
loop_
_entity.id
_entity.type
_entity.pdbx_description
1 polymer ?
#
loop_
_entity_poly.entity_id
_entity_poly.type
_entity_poly.pdbx_seq_one_letter_code
_entity_poly.pdbx_strand_id
1 'polypeptide(L)'
;MKKTNQFMYSVLLCTALQLPIAVNTFAATPSDEYKGPPNGEIEFRVGSPKTTVIAGARVIVINPDGKILTTGLTDSTGTFRANVPFYITEWNENLKTKGIVTAIAVATGFNGQVVFIVPITNHTVQPIILQPITPNARNFPSASLGNIHQQDLRGFVAHYAEELKLKQQPAIPGDPGYLPWSPEQKKSGAAKP
;
A
#
# COMPACT_ATOMS: atom_id res chain seq x y z
N MET A 1 -24.69 66.55 57.72
CA MET A 1 -23.93 67.72 57.20
C MET A 1 -22.67 67.22 56.52
N LYS A 2 -22.45 67.70 55.30
CA LYS A 2 -21.37 67.33 54.37
C LYS A 2 -19.98 67.58 54.96
N LYS A 3 -19.05 66.64 54.75
CA LYS A 3 -17.61 66.93 54.69
C LYS A 3 -17.03 66.30 53.44
N THR A 4 -16.54 67.19 52.59
CA THR A 4 -15.76 66.98 51.37
C THR A 4 -14.27 66.93 51.73
N ASN A 5 -13.47 66.45 50.78
CA ASN A 5 -11.99 66.42 50.70
C ASN A 5 -11.40 65.11 51.26
N GLN A 6 -10.44 64.44 50.62
CA GLN A 6 -9.38 64.95 49.76
C GLN A 6 -8.81 63.79 48.92
N PHE A 7 -8.44 64.08 47.68
CA PHE A 7 -7.62 63.24 46.82
C PHE A 7 -6.26 62.94 47.48
N MET A 8 -5.82 61.68 47.49
CA MET A 8 -4.40 61.34 47.53
C MET A 8 -4.13 60.17 46.58
N TYR A 9 -3.29 60.45 45.60
CA TYR A 9 -2.65 59.49 44.72
C TYR A 9 -1.86 58.48 45.54
N SER A 10 -2.08 57.18 45.31
CA SER A 10 -1.14 56.14 45.68
C SER A 10 -0.90 55.26 44.46
N VAL A 11 0.17 55.59 43.74
CA VAL A 11 0.74 54.76 42.67
C VAL A 11 1.31 53.52 43.36
N LEU A 12 0.60 52.40 43.27
CA LEU A 12 1.18 51.10 43.60
C LEU A 12 1.93 50.59 42.36
N LEU A 13 3.24 50.78 42.38
CA LEU A 13 4.19 50.13 41.49
C LEU A 13 4.19 48.63 41.85
N CYS A 14 3.39 47.82 41.15
CA CYS A 14 3.47 46.38 41.27
C CYS A 14 4.60 45.90 40.36
N THR A 15 5.80 45.77 40.93
CA THR A 15 6.95 45.13 40.31
C THR A 15 6.62 43.67 40.03
N ALA A 16 6.33 43.36 38.77
CA ALA A 16 6.26 41.98 38.31
C ALA A 16 7.66 41.36 38.36
N LEU A 17 7.91 40.47 39.32
CA LEU A 17 9.04 39.54 39.27
C LEU A 17 8.83 38.62 38.06
N GLN A 18 9.46 38.93 36.93
CA GLN A 18 9.59 37.99 35.83
C GLN A 18 10.71 37.01 36.17
N LEU A 19 10.33 35.81 36.62
CA LEU A 19 11.22 34.65 36.61
C LEU A 19 11.52 34.32 35.14
N PRO A 20 12.80 34.10 34.76
CA PRO A 20 13.10 33.60 33.43
C PRO A 20 12.53 32.19 33.33
N ILE A 21 11.46 32.05 32.54
CA ILE A 21 11.02 30.74 32.06
C ILE A 21 12.14 30.26 31.16
N ALA A 22 12.94 29.30 31.64
CA ALA A 22 13.86 28.56 30.79
C ALA A 22 13.00 27.80 29.78
N VAL A 23 12.83 28.39 28.60
CA VAL A 23 12.30 27.67 27.43
C VAL A 23 13.38 26.66 27.10
N ASN A 24 13.16 25.40 27.49
CA ASN A 24 13.92 24.30 26.93
C ASN A 24 13.59 24.26 25.44
N THR A 25 14.38 24.97 24.64
CA THR A 25 14.47 24.73 23.21
C THR A 25 15.04 23.34 23.05
N PHE A 26 14.17 22.35 22.87
CA PHE A 26 14.52 21.11 22.20
C PHE A 26 14.81 21.47 20.74
N ALA A 27 15.97 22.06 20.50
CA ALA A 27 16.51 22.17 19.16
C ALA A 27 16.86 20.75 18.74
N ALA A 28 15.94 20.11 18.02
CA ALA A 28 16.26 18.93 17.24
C ALA A 28 17.40 19.34 16.30
N THR A 29 18.61 18.83 16.55
CA THR A 29 19.69 18.90 15.56
C THR A 29 19.17 18.23 14.30
N PRO A 30 19.21 18.91 13.13
CA PRO A 30 18.76 18.30 11.89
C PRO A 30 19.61 17.06 11.63
N SER A 31 19.00 15.87 11.68
CA SER A 31 19.60 14.73 11.00
C SER A 31 19.54 15.04 9.51
N ASP A 32 20.69 15.22 8.89
CA ASP A 32 20.78 15.31 7.45
C ASP A 32 20.15 14.06 6.81
N GLU A 33 19.31 14.30 5.80
CA GLU A 33 18.95 13.35 4.71
C GLU A 33 17.78 12.35 4.91
N TYR A 34 16.53 12.83 4.76
CA TYR A 34 15.45 12.33 3.86
C TYR A 34 14.09 12.94 4.27
N LYS A 35 13.44 13.70 3.37
CA LYS A 35 12.13 14.37 3.60
C LYS A 35 11.03 13.76 2.72
N GLY A 36 10.76 12.48 2.89
CA GLY A 36 9.59 11.77 2.34
C GLY A 36 8.98 10.85 3.38
N PRO A 37 7.77 10.30 3.18
CA PRO A 37 7.23 9.28 4.06
C PRO A 37 8.23 8.10 4.14
N PRO A 38 8.45 7.52 5.33
CA PRO A 38 9.37 6.41 5.48
C PRO A 38 8.95 5.25 4.56
N ASN A 39 9.90 4.61 3.89
CA ASN A 39 9.65 3.51 2.96
C ASN A 39 10.01 2.17 3.60
N GLY A 40 9.23 1.15 3.26
CA GLY A 40 9.47 -0.24 3.67
C GLY A 40 9.60 -1.13 2.46
N GLU A 41 10.46 -2.13 2.56
CA GLU A 41 10.62 -3.12 1.51
C GLU A 41 9.60 -4.25 1.70
N ILE A 42 8.87 -4.57 0.64
CA ILE A 42 8.07 -5.78 0.54
C ILE A 42 8.62 -6.66 -0.57
N GLU A 43 8.86 -7.92 -0.23
CA GLU A 43 9.21 -8.99 -1.12
C GLU A 43 8.00 -9.92 -1.33
N PHE A 44 7.44 -9.90 -2.53
CA PHE A 44 6.37 -10.81 -2.93
C PHE A 44 6.95 -12.05 -3.59
N ARG A 45 6.71 -13.22 -3.01
CA ARG A 45 7.12 -14.52 -3.57
C ARG A 45 5.91 -15.23 -4.17
N VAL A 46 5.88 -15.33 -5.49
CA VAL A 46 4.73 -15.88 -6.22
C VAL A 46 5.00 -17.34 -6.58
N GLY A 47 4.09 -18.21 -6.13
CA GLY A 47 4.10 -19.64 -6.39
C GLY A 47 2.70 -20.18 -6.67
N SER A 48 2.57 -21.50 -6.70
CA SER A 48 1.30 -22.23 -6.79
C SER A 48 1.39 -23.50 -5.95
N PRO A 49 0.28 -24.26 -5.80
CA PRO A 49 0.34 -25.57 -5.16
C PRO A 49 1.28 -26.58 -5.85
N LYS A 50 1.67 -26.34 -7.12
CA LYS A 50 2.51 -27.25 -7.92
C LYS A 50 3.96 -26.81 -8.09
N THR A 51 4.25 -25.52 -7.87
CA THR A 51 5.60 -24.95 -8.01
C THR A 51 5.78 -23.83 -7.01
N THR A 52 6.94 -23.77 -6.36
CA THR A 52 7.29 -22.68 -5.44
C THR A 52 7.67 -21.39 -6.17
N VAL A 53 7.88 -21.45 -7.48
CA VAL A 53 8.36 -20.34 -8.31
C VAL A 53 7.46 -20.14 -9.53
N ILE A 54 6.96 -18.92 -9.70
CA ILE A 54 6.34 -18.44 -10.93
C ILE A 54 7.06 -17.16 -11.36
N ALA A 55 7.95 -17.28 -12.33
CA ALA A 55 8.61 -16.15 -12.98
C ALA A 55 7.67 -15.43 -13.95
N GLY A 56 7.84 -14.12 -14.11
CA GLY A 56 7.02 -13.31 -15.03
C GLY A 56 5.57 -13.11 -14.60
N ALA A 57 5.20 -13.46 -13.35
CA ALA A 57 3.91 -13.08 -12.78
C ALA A 57 3.91 -11.57 -12.54
N ARG A 58 2.81 -10.88 -12.86
CA ARG A 58 2.67 -9.47 -12.55
C ARG A 58 2.12 -9.32 -11.15
N VAL A 59 2.78 -8.52 -10.34
CA VAL A 59 2.30 -8.06 -9.03
C VAL A 59 1.90 -6.59 -9.14
N ILE A 60 0.75 -6.25 -8.56
CA ILE A 60 0.20 -4.90 -8.48
C ILE A 60 0.03 -4.59 -7.00
N VAL A 61 0.67 -3.52 -6.53
CA VAL A 61 0.63 -3.10 -5.13
C VAL A 61 -0.20 -1.84 -5.01
N ILE A 62 -1.21 -1.88 -4.15
CA ILE A 62 -2.27 -0.88 -4.05
C ILE A 62 -2.30 -0.35 -2.61
N ASN A 63 -2.38 0.97 -2.46
CA ASN A 63 -2.49 1.60 -1.16
C ASN A 63 -3.90 1.47 -0.57
N PRO A 64 -4.12 1.82 0.71
CA PRO A 64 -5.44 1.77 1.33
C PRO A 64 -6.51 2.67 0.66
N ASP A 65 -6.09 3.70 -0.07
CA ASP A 65 -7.00 4.60 -0.82
C ASP A 65 -7.39 4.05 -2.20
N GLY A 66 -6.93 2.85 -2.56
CA GLY A 66 -7.21 2.23 -3.87
C GLY A 66 -6.33 2.72 -5.02
N LYS A 67 -5.22 3.41 -4.76
CA LYS A 67 -4.26 3.84 -5.78
C LYS A 67 -3.16 2.81 -5.96
N ILE A 68 -2.77 2.53 -7.20
CA ILE A 68 -1.59 1.72 -7.50
C ILE A 68 -0.33 2.48 -7.04
N LEU A 69 0.41 1.89 -6.10
CA LEU A 69 1.72 2.39 -5.67
C LEU A 69 2.82 1.98 -6.63
N THR A 70 2.82 0.70 -7.01
CA THR A 70 3.81 0.12 -7.91
C THR A 70 3.31 -1.18 -8.51
N THR A 71 3.89 -1.56 -9.64
CA THR A 71 3.65 -2.85 -10.29
C THR A 71 4.92 -3.32 -10.99
N GLY A 72 5.12 -4.63 -11.03
CA GLY A 72 6.25 -5.22 -11.74
C GLY A 72 6.04 -6.70 -12.01
N LEU A 73 7.02 -7.30 -12.68
CA LEU A 73 7.05 -8.73 -12.93
C LEU A 73 7.95 -9.41 -11.89
N THR A 74 7.60 -10.63 -11.50
CA THR A 74 8.49 -11.48 -10.73
C THR A 74 9.71 -11.88 -11.55
N ASP A 75 10.86 -11.92 -10.90
CA ASP A 75 12.13 -12.36 -11.47
C ASP A 75 12.17 -13.89 -11.68
N SER A 76 13.33 -14.41 -12.10
CA SER A 76 13.54 -15.85 -12.33
C SER A 76 13.38 -16.71 -11.07
N THR A 77 13.42 -16.10 -9.88
CA THR A 77 13.18 -16.77 -8.60
C THR A 77 11.71 -16.69 -8.15
N GLY A 78 10.84 -16.07 -8.96
CA GLY A 78 9.43 -15.87 -8.62
C GLY A 78 9.23 -14.71 -7.65
N THR A 79 10.20 -13.80 -7.55
CA THR A 79 10.19 -12.73 -6.56
C THR A 79 9.98 -11.37 -7.21
N PHE A 80 9.12 -10.54 -6.62
CA PHE A 80 9.00 -9.12 -6.94
C PHE A 80 9.26 -8.30 -5.67
N ARG A 81 10.21 -7.38 -5.73
CA ARG A 81 10.55 -6.48 -4.61
C ARG A 81 10.06 -5.08 -4.90
N ALA A 82 9.48 -4.44 -3.89
CA ALA A 82 8.98 -3.09 -3.97
C ALA A 82 9.28 -2.31 -2.68
N ASN A 83 9.78 -1.09 -2.84
CA ASN A 83 9.82 -0.10 -1.76
C ASN A 83 8.52 0.71 -1.81
N VAL A 84 7.76 0.68 -0.73
CA VAL A 84 6.48 1.38 -0.63
C VAL A 84 6.46 2.36 0.55
N PRO A 85 5.81 3.51 0.40
CA PRO A 85 5.67 4.45 1.50
C PRO A 85 4.78 3.85 2.58
N PHE A 86 5.15 4.10 3.83
CA PHE A 86 4.36 3.79 4.99
C PHE A 86 4.32 4.99 5.94
N TYR A 87 3.47 4.91 6.97
CA TYR A 87 3.24 6.02 7.87
C TYR A 87 3.59 5.65 9.30
N ILE A 88 4.56 6.38 9.87
CA ILE A 88 4.82 6.35 11.30
C ILE A 88 4.04 7.49 11.95
N THR A 89 3.31 7.12 12.99
CA THR A 89 2.57 7.96 13.92
C THR A 89 3.14 7.75 15.31
N GLU A 90 2.97 8.72 16.20
CA GLU A 90 3.26 8.54 17.63
C GLU A 90 2.57 7.30 18.21
N TRP A 91 1.32 7.00 17.80
CA TRP A 91 0.60 5.82 18.30
C TRP A 91 1.14 4.47 17.79
N ASN A 92 1.89 4.44 16.67
CA ASN A 92 2.40 3.19 16.07
C ASN A 92 3.94 3.16 15.96
N GLU A 93 4.65 4.13 16.53
CA GLU A 93 6.11 4.25 16.46
C GLU A 93 6.84 2.99 16.97
N ASN A 94 6.23 2.31 17.96
CA ASN A 94 6.75 1.11 18.59
C ASN A 94 6.24 -0.19 17.93
N LEU A 95 5.34 -0.09 16.94
CA LEU A 95 4.85 -1.24 16.19
C LEU A 95 5.83 -1.59 15.06
N LYS A 96 6.06 -2.90 14.88
CA LYS A 96 6.87 -3.40 13.75
C LYS A 96 6.19 -3.14 12.40
N THR A 97 4.85 -3.21 12.39
CA THR A 97 4.01 -2.90 11.23
C THR A 97 3.69 -1.41 11.22
N LYS A 98 4.10 -0.74 10.16
CA LYS A 98 4.06 0.71 9.99
C LYS A 98 3.14 1.15 8.84
N GLY A 99 2.44 0.20 8.22
CA GLY A 99 1.43 0.44 7.20
C GLY A 99 0.85 -0.86 6.65
N ILE A 100 -0.08 -0.77 5.71
CA ILE A 100 -0.65 -1.92 5.01
C ILE A 100 -0.82 -1.61 3.52
N VAL A 101 -0.71 -2.64 2.68
CA VAL A 101 -1.05 -2.58 1.26
C VAL A 101 -1.95 -3.75 0.87
N THR A 102 -2.58 -3.66 -0.29
CA THR A 102 -3.18 -4.80 -0.97
C THR A 102 -2.31 -5.18 -2.16
N ALA A 103 -2.14 -6.48 -2.41
CA ALA A 103 -1.42 -6.97 -3.58
C ALA A 103 -2.33 -7.80 -4.48
N ILE A 104 -2.21 -7.65 -5.79
CA ILE A 104 -2.83 -8.53 -6.78
C ILE A 104 -1.72 -9.19 -7.57
N ALA A 105 -1.77 -10.51 -7.74
CA ALA A 105 -0.90 -11.25 -8.65
C ALA A 105 -1.71 -11.89 -9.77
N VAL A 106 -1.18 -11.80 -11.00
CA VAL A 106 -1.72 -12.46 -12.20
C VAL A 106 -0.58 -13.08 -13.01
N ALA A 107 -0.82 -14.25 -13.59
CA ALA A 107 0.15 -14.95 -14.42
C ALA A 107 -0.55 -15.81 -15.49
N THR A 108 0.13 -16.05 -16.61
CA THR A 108 -0.37 -16.92 -17.68
C THR A 108 -0.50 -18.36 -17.18
N GLY A 109 -1.67 -18.97 -17.39
CA GLY A 109 -2.02 -20.31 -16.91
C GLY A 109 -2.63 -20.33 -15.51
N PHE A 110 -2.85 -19.18 -14.87
CA PHE A 110 -3.35 -19.09 -13.50
C PHE A 110 -4.53 -18.13 -13.34
N ASN A 111 -5.32 -18.37 -12.31
CA ASN A 111 -6.34 -17.45 -11.81
C ASN A 111 -5.66 -16.34 -11.01
N GLY A 112 -6.23 -15.13 -11.01
CA GLY A 112 -5.70 -14.02 -10.21
C GLY A 112 -5.81 -14.29 -8.71
N GLN A 113 -4.84 -13.81 -7.93
CA GLN A 113 -4.87 -13.85 -6.47
C GLN A 113 -4.78 -12.44 -5.91
N VAL A 114 -5.68 -12.11 -4.99
CA VAL A 114 -5.61 -10.88 -4.20
C VAL A 114 -5.13 -11.22 -2.79
N VAL A 115 -4.24 -10.42 -2.22
CA VAL A 115 -3.80 -10.53 -0.83
C VAL A 115 -4.09 -9.21 -0.15
N PHE A 116 -5.08 -9.21 0.72
CA PHE A 116 -5.46 -8.03 1.48
C PHE A 116 -4.60 -7.91 2.75
N ILE A 117 -4.44 -6.69 3.25
CA ILE A 117 -3.78 -6.38 4.53
C ILE A 117 -2.36 -6.98 4.58
N VAL A 118 -1.56 -6.72 3.56
CA VAL A 118 -0.13 -7.04 3.59
C VAL A 118 0.56 -5.99 4.48
N PRO A 119 1.12 -6.38 5.64
CA PRO A 119 1.76 -5.43 6.53
C PRO A 119 3.03 -4.88 5.89
N ILE A 120 3.28 -3.58 6.06
CA ILE A 120 4.54 -2.95 5.71
C ILE A 120 5.37 -2.85 6.98
N THR A 121 6.53 -3.50 7.00
CA THR A 121 7.57 -3.36 8.03
C THR A 121 8.86 -2.86 7.37
N ASN A 122 10.00 -2.85 8.07
CA ASN A 122 11.29 -2.53 7.45
C ASN A 122 11.63 -3.51 6.30
N HIS A 123 11.30 -4.80 6.47
CA HIS A 123 11.44 -5.82 5.44
C HIS A 123 10.37 -6.89 5.64
N THR A 124 9.46 -7.03 4.67
CA THR A 124 8.34 -7.97 4.72
C THR A 124 8.46 -8.98 3.60
N VAL A 125 8.36 -10.27 3.92
CA VAL A 125 8.23 -11.33 2.91
C VAL A 125 6.79 -11.82 2.88
N GLN A 126 6.12 -11.62 1.75
CA GLN A 126 4.72 -11.98 1.54
C GLN A 126 4.60 -13.04 0.43
N PRO A 127 4.23 -14.29 0.76
CA PRO A 127 3.91 -15.27 -0.27
C PRO A 127 2.56 -14.95 -0.95
N ILE A 128 2.47 -15.19 -2.25
CA ILE A 128 1.23 -15.16 -3.03
C ILE A 128 1.11 -16.50 -3.78
N ILE A 129 -0.01 -17.21 -3.55
CA ILE A 129 -0.25 -18.52 -4.16
C ILE A 129 -1.31 -18.39 -5.24
N LEU A 130 -0.91 -18.56 -6.50
CA LEU A 130 -1.78 -18.57 -7.66
C LEU A 130 -2.37 -19.97 -7.89
N GLN A 131 -3.67 -20.03 -8.14
CA GLN A 131 -4.35 -21.28 -8.48
C GLN A 131 -4.26 -21.53 -9.99
N PRO A 132 -3.81 -22.71 -10.44
CA PRO A 132 -3.78 -23.03 -11.87
C PRO A 132 -5.19 -23.01 -12.49
N ILE A 133 -5.28 -22.55 -13.73
CA ILE A 133 -6.51 -22.69 -14.51
C ILE A 133 -6.84 -24.18 -14.67
N THR A 134 -8.08 -24.55 -14.33
CA THR A 134 -8.58 -25.91 -14.47
C THR A 134 -9.65 -25.95 -15.57
N PRO A 135 -9.48 -26.76 -16.64
CA PRO A 135 -10.49 -26.89 -17.69
C PRO A 135 -11.84 -27.36 -17.15
N ASN A 136 -12.93 -26.84 -17.71
CA ASN A 136 -14.32 -27.13 -17.31
C ASN A 136 -14.65 -26.81 -15.85
N ALA A 137 -13.78 -26.06 -15.18
CA ALA A 137 -14.01 -25.53 -13.85
C ALA A 137 -14.21 -24.01 -13.94
N ARG A 138 -14.76 -23.48 -12.86
CA ARG A 138 -15.03 -22.06 -12.71
C ARG A 138 -13.77 -21.37 -12.18
N ASN A 139 -13.10 -20.60 -13.03
CA ASN A 139 -11.73 -20.11 -12.79
C ASN A 139 -11.67 -18.72 -12.14
N PHE A 140 -12.54 -18.44 -11.15
CA PHE A 140 -12.56 -17.13 -10.48
C PHE A 140 -11.23 -16.79 -9.80
N PRO A 141 -10.90 -15.49 -9.67
CA PRO A 141 -9.82 -15.08 -8.79
C PRO A 141 -10.14 -15.46 -7.34
N SER A 142 -9.11 -15.63 -6.54
CA SER A 142 -9.21 -15.91 -5.11
C SER A 142 -8.55 -14.80 -4.28
N ALA A 143 -8.88 -14.76 -2.99
CA ALA A 143 -8.35 -13.78 -2.05
C ALA A 143 -7.74 -14.46 -0.84
N SER A 144 -6.63 -13.93 -0.35
CA SER A 144 -6.12 -14.18 0.99
C SER A 144 -6.65 -13.09 1.91
N LEU A 145 -7.35 -13.52 2.97
CA LEU A 145 -8.03 -12.68 3.96
C LEU A 145 -9.26 -11.94 3.38
N GLY A 146 -10.31 -11.86 4.19
CA GLY A 146 -11.60 -11.31 3.78
C GLY A 146 -12.56 -12.34 3.19
N ASN A 147 -13.85 -12.01 3.20
CA ASN A 147 -14.93 -12.83 2.64
C ASN A 147 -15.66 -12.03 1.56
N ILE A 148 -14.95 -11.74 0.47
CA ILE A 148 -15.49 -10.98 -0.66
C ILE A 148 -16.14 -11.97 -1.63
N HIS A 149 -17.33 -11.64 -2.12
CA HIS A 149 -18.02 -12.46 -3.10
C HIS A 149 -17.19 -12.56 -4.40
N GLN A 150 -17.16 -13.73 -5.03
CA GLN A 150 -16.28 -14.02 -6.17
C GLN A 150 -16.49 -13.08 -7.37
N GLN A 151 -17.73 -12.61 -7.58
CA GLN A 151 -18.06 -11.67 -8.65
C GLN A 151 -17.47 -10.27 -8.38
N ASP A 152 -17.51 -9.82 -7.14
CA ASP A 152 -16.95 -8.52 -6.74
C ASP A 152 -15.43 -8.57 -6.78
N LEU A 153 -14.85 -9.70 -6.37
CA LEU A 153 -13.41 -9.93 -6.48
C LEU A 153 -12.95 -9.95 -7.95
N ARG A 154 -13.76 -10.54 -8.85
CA ARG A 154 -13.53 -10.46 -10.29
C ARG A 154 -13.54 -9.00 -10.77
N GLY A 155 -14.53 -8.22 -10.37
CA GLY A 155 -14.61 -6.78 -10.70
C GLY A 155 -13.41 -6.00 -10.16
N PHE A 156 -12.99 -6.29 -8.93
CA PHE A 156 -11.82 -5.67 -8.30
C PHE A 156 -10.54 -5.95 -9.08
N VAL A 157 -10.26 -7.21 -9.43
CA VAL A 157 -9.08 -7.57 -10.24
C VAL A 157 -9.18 -6.93 -11.64
N ALA A 158 -10.37 -6.94 -12.25
CA ALA A 158 -10.57 -6.33 -13.58
C ALA A 158 -10.28 -4.83 -13.58
N HIS A 159 -10.72 -4.09 -12.57
CA HIS A 159 -10.48 -2.65 -12.46
C HIS A 159 -8.99 -2.31 -12.58
N TYR A 160 -8.13 -2.91 -11.76
CA TYR A 160 -6.68 -2.63 -11.80
C TYR A 160 -5.99 -3.21 -13.04
N ALA A 161 -6.46 -4.36 -13.53
CA ALA A 161 -5.92 -4.93 -14.75
C ALA A 161 -6.22 -4.05 -15.97
N GLU A 162 -7.40 -3.46 -16.04
CA GLU A 162 -7.80 -2.51 -17.08
C GLU A 162 -7.05 -1.19 -16.97
N GLU A 163 -6.88 -0.65 -15.76
CA GLU A 163 -6.06 0.55 -15.51
C GLU A 163 -4.63 0.38 -16.03
N LEU A 164 -4.03 -0.79 -15.80
CA LEU A 164 -2.71 -1.15 -16.31
C LEU A 164 -2.70 -1.62 -17.76
N LYS A 165 -3.86 -1.70 -18.41
CA LYS A 165 -4.04 -2.18 -19.80
C LYS A 165 -3.48 -3.59 -20.00
N LEU A 166 -3.70 -4.47 -19.04
CA LEU A 166 -3.32 -5.88 -19.15
C LEU A 166 -4.10 -6.55 -20.28
N LYS A 167 -3.54 -7.65 -20.78
CA LYS A 167 -4.22 -8.54 -21.72
C LYS A 167 -4.98 -9.59 -20.94
N GLN A 168 -6.06 -10.08 -21.52
CA GLN A 168 -6.70 -11.29 -21.05
C GLN A 168 -5.97 -12.51 -21.63
N GLN A 169 -6.02 -13.62 -20.90
CA GLN A 169 -5.59 -14.91 -21.36
C GLN A 169 -6.58 -15.47 -22.40
N PRO A 170 -6.17 -16.46 -23.22
CA PRO A 170 -7.08 -17.13 -24.14
C PRO A 170 -8.29 -17.75 -23.44
N ALA A 171 -9.34 -18.04 -24.22
CA ALA A 171 -10.54 -18.71 -23.72
C ALA A 171 -10.21 -20.05 -23.07
N ILE A 172 -10.80 -20.28 -21.90
CA ILE A 172 -10.65 -21.53 -21.16
C ILE A 172 -11.69 -22.53 -21.67
N PRO A 173 -11.28 -23.77 -21.99
CA PRO A 173 -12.23 -24.84 -22.31
C PRO A 173 -13.25 -25.02 -21.18
N GLY A 174 -14.55 -24.95 -21.51
CA GLY A 174 -15.64 -25.13 -20.57
C GLY A 174 -16.02 -23.91 -19.70
N ASP A 175 -15.32 -22.78 -19.86
CA ASP A 175 -15.69 -21.48 -19.24
C ASP A 175 -15.45 -20.32 -20.24
N PRO A 176 -16.15 -20.31 -21.39
CA PRO A 176 -15.90 -19.32 -22.45
C PRO A 176 -16.28 -17.88 -22.07
N GLY A 177 -17.09 -17.72 -21.02
CA GLY A 177 -17.58 -16.42 -20.56
C GLY A 177 -16.64 -15.69 -19.61
N TYR A 178 -15.52 -16.30 -19.21
CA TYR A 178 -14.54 -15.66 -18.34
C TYR A 178 -13.12 -15.87 -18.84
N LEU A 179 -12.40 -14.76 -19.02
CA LEU A 179 -11.01 -14.74 -19.45
C LEU A 179 -10.16 -14.15 -18.32
N PRO A 180 -9.39 -14.96 -17.57
CA PRO A 180 -8.49 -14.44 -16.56
C PRO A 180 -7.47 -13.47 -17.16
N TRP A 181 -6.93 -12.58 -16.34
CA TRP A 181 -5.92 -11.61 -16.76
C TRP A 181 -4.54 -12.24 -16.89
N SER A 182 -3.76 -11.77 -17.86
CA SER A 182 -2.37 -12.16 -18.07
C SER A 182 -1.42 -11.07 -17.53
N PRO A 183 -0.13 -11.38 -17.30
CA PRO A 183 0.83 -10.41 -16.79
C PRO A 183 1.26 -9.39 -17.86
N GLU A 184 0.87 -9.58 -19.12
CA GLU A 184 1.30 -8.75 -20.24
C GLU A 184 0.43 -7.51 -20.40
N GLN A 185 1.08 -6.37 -20.63
CA GLN A 185 0.40 -5.14 -21.03
C GLN A 185 0.17 -5.12 -22.54
N LYS A 186 -0.92 -4.49 -22.98
CA LYS A 186 -1.12 -4.14 -24.39
C LYS A 186 0.00 -3.16 -24.77
N LYS A 187 0.73 -3.44 -25.87
CA LYS A 187 1.72 -2.49 -26.40
C LYS A 187 1.02 -1.16 -26.67
N SER A 188 1.48 -0.06 -26.07
CA SER A 188 1.07 1.26 -26.54
C SER A 188 1.52 1.37 -27.98
N GLY A 189 0.61 1.65 -28.92
CA GLY A 189 0.99 1.96 -30.28
C GLY A 189 2.07 3.03 -30.25
N ALA A 190 3.23 2.75 -30.85
CA ALA A 190 4.25 3.77 -31.05
C ALA A 190 3.59 4.93 -31.78
N ALA A 191 3.56 6.12 -31.16
CA ALA A 191 3.30 7.33 -31.90
C ALA A 191 4.35 7.37 -33.02
N LYS A 192 3.87 7.27 -34.26
CA LYS A 192 4.71 7.40 -35.44
C LYS A 192 5.29 8.82 -35.43
N PRO A 193 6.61 9.00 -35.65
CA PRO A 193 7.22 10.32 -35.74
C PRO A 193 6.61 11.15 -36.87
#